data_AF-A0A315DAZ2-F1
#
_entry.id   AF-A0A315DAZ2-F1
#
_cell.length_a   1.000
_cell.length_b   1.000
_cell.length_c   1.000
_cell.angle_alpha   90.00
_cell.angle_beta   90.00
_cell.angle_gamma   90.00
#
_symmetry.space_group_name_H-M   'P 1'
#
loop_
_entity.id
_entity.type
_entity.pdbx_description
1 polymer ?
#
loop_
_entity_poly.entity_id
_entity_poly.type
_entity_poly.pdbx_seq_one_letter_code
_entity_poly.pdbx_strand_id
1 'polypeptide(L)'
;MATYLETIRARCDEITEAQTKTANIADAKATAEWTERLTPLEDRLAKLLANIPAEIKSQGLSLPALRTMLAGKWRGKCHPGELGIALRRLGYERRRNWSDGGQSFCALWYQSDVEK
;
A
#
# COMPACT_ATOMS: atom_id res chain seq x y z
N MET A 1 -10.57 16.10 -49.29
CA MET A 1 -11.51 15.23 -48.55
C MET A 1 -10.75 13.96 -48.21
N ALA A 2 -10.55 13.65 -46.93
CA ALA A 2 -9.89 12.41 -46.53
C ALA A 2 -10.71 11.21 -47.04
N THR A 3 -10.04 10.22 -47.60
CA THR A 3 -10.74 9.05 -48.16
C THR A 3 -11.25 8.16 -47.03
N TYR A 4 -12.35 7.43 -47.27
CA TYR A 4 -12.93 6.51 -46.28
C TYR A 4 -11.93 5.45 -45.78
N LEU A 5 -10.93 5.09 -46.60
CA LEU A 5 -9.88 4.16 -46.22
C LEU A 5 -8.84 4.78 -45.27
N GLU A 6 -8.56 6.09 -45.40
CA GLU A 6 -7.66 6.81 -44.48
C GLU A 6 -8.27 6.94 -43.09
N THR A 7 -9.58 7.19 -43.00
CA THR A 7 -10.27 7.29 -41.71
C THR A 7 -10.33 5.94 -40.98
N ILE A 8 -10.50 4.83 -41.72
CA ILE A 8 -10.43 3.48 -41.15
C ILE A 8 -9.02 3.17 -40.64
N ARG A 9 -7.98 3.48 -41.42
CA ARG A 9 -6.58 3.27 -41.01
C ARG A 9 -6.24 4.06 -39.75
N ALA A 10 -6.56 5.35 -39.71
CA ALA A 10 -6.34 6.18 -38.53
C ALA A 10 -7.03 5.61 -37.29
N ARG A 11 -8.26 5.10 -37.43
CA ARG A 11 -8.99 4.47 -36.32
C ARG A 11 -8.37 3.14 -35.88
N CYS A 12 -7.86 2.34 -36.82
CA CYS A 12 -7.11 1.11 -36.48
C CYS A 12 -5.83 1.46 -35.72
N ASP A 13 -5.08 2.46 -36.17
CA ASP A 13 -3.85 2.91 -35.51
C ASP A 13 -4.15 3.41 -34.09
N GLU A 14 -5.18 4.25 -33.90
CA GLU A 14 -5.64 4.70 -32.57
C GLU A 14 -6.00 3.54 -31.64
N ILE A 15 -6.67 2.50 -32.14
CA ILE A 15 -7.01 1.32 -31.35
C ILE A 15 -5.75 0.54 -30.96
N THR A 16 -4.81 0.35 -31.89
CA THR A 16 -3.55 -0.34 -31.59
C THR A 16 -2.69 0.45 -30.60
N GLU A 17 -2.65 1.77 -30.71
CA GLU A 17 -2.00 2.65 -29.74
C GLU A 17 -2.67 2.59 -28.37
N ALA A 18 -4.01 2.57 -28.31
CA ALA A 18 -4.73 2.44 -27.05
C ALA A 18 -4.48 1.06 -26.40
N GLN A 19 -4.44 -0.01 -27.18
CA GLN A 19 -4.16 -1.36 -26.71
C GLN A 19 -2.72 -1.50 -26.20
N THR A 20 -1.74 -0.96 -26.93
CA THR A 20 -0.33 -0.97 -26.49
C THR A 20 -0.12 -0.12 -25.24
N LYS A 21 -0.75 1.06 -25.15
CA LYS A 21 -0.73 1.89 -23.93
C LYS A 21 -1.33 1.15 -22.73
N THR A 22 -2.46 0.47 -22.90
CA THR A 22 -3.09 -0.28 -21.79
C THR A 22 -2.28 -1.51 -21.38
N ALA A 23 -1.70 -2.25 -22.33
CA ALA A 23 -0.78 -3.36 -22.06
C ALA A 23 0.46 -2.89 -21.28
N ASN A 24 1.11 -1.82 -21.75
CA ASN A 24 2.29 -1.24 -21.07
C ASN A 24 1.96 -0.79 -19.63
N ILE A 25 0.78 -0.21 -19.39
CA ILE A 25 0.33 0.16 -18.04
C ILE A 25 0.11 -1.09 -17.18
N ALA A 26 -0.46 -2.15 -17.73
CA ALA A 26 -0.66 -3.41 -17.02
C ALA A 26 0.67 -4.08 -16.66
N ASP A 27 1.63 -4.11 -17.57
CA ASP A 27 2.97 -4.66 -17.36
C ASP A 27 3.77 -3.83 -16.34
N ALA A 28 3.67 -2.50 -16.39
CA ALA A 28 4.25 -1.62 -15.38
C ALA A 28 3.65 -1.86 -13.97
N LYS A 29 2.34 -2.13 -13.88
CA LYS A 29 1.71 -2.50 -12.62
C LYS A 29 2.17 -3.87 -12.13
N ALA A 30 2.24 -4.86 -13.00
CA ALA A 30 2.67 -6.21 -12.65
C ALA A 30 4.12 -6.26 -12.16
N THR A 31 5.01 -5.50 -12.81
CA THR A 31 6.42 -5.36 -12.40
C THR A 31 6.54 -4.65 -11.05
N ALA A 32 5.78 -3.56 -10.83
CA ALA A 32 5.72 -2.88 -9.54
C ALA A 32 5.25 -3.82 -8.42
N GLU A 33 4.17 -4.57 -8.62
CA GLU A 33 3.68 -5.56 -7.65
C GLU A 33 4.71 -6.66 -7.36
N TRP A 34 5.44 -7.13 -8.38
CA TRP A 34 6.45 -8.16 -8.22
C TRP A 34 7.66 -7.67 -7.43
N THR A 35 8.16 -6.47 -7.75
CA THR A 35 9.25 -5.83 -6.98
C THR A 35 8.84 -5.59 -5.52
N GLU A 36 7.60 -5.18 -5.27
CA GLU A 36 7.07 -5.01 -3.93
C GLU A 36 7.05 -6.34 -3.15
N ARG A 37 6.64 -7.45 -3.77
CA ARG A 37 6.61 -8.77 -3.13
C ARG A 37 8.00 -9.30 -2.76
N LEU A 38 9.03 -8.92 -3.51
CA LEU A 38 10.43 -9.30 -3.22
C LEU A 38 11.05 -8.47 -2.11
N THR A 39 10.53 -7.27 -1.85
CA THR A 39 11.03 -6.45 -0.74
C THR A 39 10.52 -6.98 0.62
N PRO A 40 11.42 -7.12 1.62
CA PRO A 40 11.04 -7.51 2.97
C PRO A 40 9.91 -6.65 3.53
N LEU A 41 9.03 -7.27 4.32
CA LEU A 41 7.87 -6.58 4.90
C LEU A 41 8.28 -5.38 5.76
N GLU A 42 9.39 -5.51 6.49
CA GLU A 42 9.92 -4.46 7.37
C GLU A 42 10.33 -3.21 6.57
N ASP A 43 11.04 -3.40 5.46
CA ASP A 43 11.48 -2.29 4.60
C ASP A 43 10.28 -1.57 3.97
N ARG A 44 9.27 -2.33 3.54
CA ARG A 44 8.03 -1.77 2.99
C ARG A 44 7.25 -0.99 4.03
N LEU A 45 7.12 -1.56 5.22
CA LEU A 45 6.47 -0.90 6.34
C LEU A 45 7.23 0.38 6.74
N ALA A 46 8.56 0.35 6.81
CA ALA A 46 9.37 1.52 7.11
C ALA A 46 9.19 2.64 6.07
N LYS A 47 9.20 2.32 4.77
CA LYS A 47 8.92 3.29 3.70
C LYS A 47 7.51 3.89 3.81
N LEU A 48 6.51 3.06 4.08
CA LEU A 48 5.14 3.51 4.28
C LEU A 48 5.04 4.45 5.48
N LEU A 49 5.65 4.08 6.61
CA LEU A 49 5.67 4.91 7.81
C LEU A 49 6.41 6.22 7.56
N ALA A 50 7.50 6.24 6.78
CA ALA A 50 8.20 7.48 6.43
C ALA A 50 7.29 8.48 5.69
N ASN A 51 6.36 7.98 4.86
CA ASN A 51 5.42 8.82 4.10
C ASN A 51 4.21 9.30 4.93
N ILE A 52 3.95 8.73 6.11
CA ILE A 52 2.84 9.16 6.96
C ILE A 52 3.24 10.42 7.74
N PRO A 53 2.43 11.51 7.70
CA PRO A 53 2.64 12.71 8.49
C PRO A 53 2.76 12.46 10.00
N ALA A 54 3.57 13.27 10.69
CA ALA A 54 3.85 13.10 12.11
C ALA A 54 2.59 13.26 12.98
N GLU A 55 1.65 14.11 12.55
CA GLU A 55 0.38 14.35 13.23
C GLU A 55 -0.50 13.09 13.27
N ILE A 56 -0.45 12.28 12.21
CA ILE A 56 -1.19 11.01 12.15
C ILE A 56 -0.49 9.95 12.99
N LYS A 57 0.85 9.94 13.01
CA LYS A 57 1.62 9.02 13.86
C LYS A 57 1.35 9.25 15.35
N SER A 58 1.25 10.51 15.79
CA SER A 58 1.01 10.85 17.18
C SER A 58 -0.41 10.51 17.65
N GLN A 59 -1.39 10.53 16.75
CA GLN A 59 -2.76 10.07 17.03
C GLN A 59 -2.85 8.54 17.22
N GLY A 60 -1.88 7.80 16.68
CA GLY A 60 -1.79 6.35 16.78
C GLY A 60 -2.29 5.65 15.53
N LEU A 61 -1.58 4.60 15.12
CA LEU A 61 -1.81 3.90 13.87
C LEU A 61 -2.68 2.66 14.08
N SER A 62 -3.71 2.52 13.25
CA SER A 62 -4.60 1.36 13.25
C SER A 62 -4.01 0.21 12.42
N LEU A 63 -3.90 -0.98 13.02
CA LEU A 63 -3.37 -2.17 12.34
C LEU A 63 -4.23 -2.59 11.13
N PRO A 64 -5.58 -2.60 11.20
CA PRO A 64 -6.44 -2.75 10.03
C PRO A 64 -6.15 -1.74 8.91
N ALA A 65 -5.91 -0.46 9.24
CA ALA A 65 -5.64 0.57 8.25
C ALA A 65 -4.29 0.31 7.55
N LEU A 66 -3.22 0.09 8.31
CA LEU A 66 -1.90 -0.27 7.76
C LEU A 66 -1.95 -1.51 6.85
N ARG A 67 -2.77 -2.50 7.23
CA ARG A 67 -2.97 -3.71 6.42
C ARG A 67 -3.63 -3.44 5.07
N THR A 68 -4.45 -2.41 4.93
CA THR A 68 -5.04 -2.04 3.61
C THR A 68 -4.05 -1.38 2.67
N MET A 69 -3.01 -0.76 3.22
CA MET A 69 -1.99 -0.06 2.46
C MET A 69 -0.80 -0.94 2.05
N LEU A 70 -0.70 -2.16 2.59
CA LEU A 70 0.39 -3.11 2.31
C LEU A 70 -0.13 -4.33 1.56
N ALA A 71 0.37 -4.55 0.35
CA ALA A 71 0.11 -5.77 -0.40
C ALA A 71 0.83 -6.96 0.26
N GLY A 72 0.23 -8.15 0.20
CA GLY A 72 0.86 -9.35 0.76
C GLY A 72 0.34 -10.65 0.17
N LYS A 73 1.04 -11.74 0.50
CA LYS A 73 0.72 -13.09 0.02
C LYS A 73 -0.56 -13.65 0.66
N TRP A 74 -0.94 -13.17 1.85
CA TRP A 74 -2.06 -13.71 2.62
C TRP A 74 -3.39 -13.09 2.20
N ARG A 75 -4.16 -13.79 1.35
CA ARG A 75 -5.43 -13.30 0.77
C ARG A 75 -5.27 -11.92 0.09
N GLY A 76 -4.12 -11.69 -0.55
CA GLY A 76 -3.78 -10.41 -1.18
C GLY A 76 -3.37 -9.29 -0.22
N LYS A 77 -3.29 -9.55 1.10
CA LYS A 77 -2.92 -8.56 2.13
C LYS A 77 -1.79 -9.07 3.02
N CYS A 78 -1.19 -8.17 3.80
CA CYS A 78 -0.25 -8.56 4.84
C CYS A 78 -0.95 -9.38 5.96
N HIS A 79 -0.26 -10.37 6.51
CA HIS A 79 -0.74 -11.12 7.67
C HIS A 79 -0.68 -10.21 8.92
N PRO A 80 -1.75 -10.11 9.73
CA PRO A 80 -1.79 -9.18 10.86
C PRO A 80 -0.77 -9.50 11.95
N GLY A 81 -0.42 -10.78 12.14
CA GLY A 81 0.61 -11.20 13.09
C GLY A 81 2.01 -10.77 12.66
N GLU A 82 2.33 -10.92 11.36
CA GLU A 82 3.63 -10.51 10.82
C GLU A 82 3.77 -8.99 10.84
N LEU A 83 2.69 -8.28 10.52
CA LEU A 83 2.63 -6.83 10.59
C LEU A 83 2.88 -6.32 12.01
N GLY A 84 2.30 -6.96 13.03
CA GLY A 84 2.55 -6.63 14.43
C GLY A 84 3.98 -6.90 14.88
N ILE A 85 4.61 -7.97 14.38
CA ILE A 85 6.02 -8.27 14.67
C ILE A 85 6.93 -7.22 14.01
N ALA A 86 6.69 -6.88 12.74
CA ALA A 86 7.42 -5.85 12.02
C ALA A 86 7.31 -4.49 12.71
N LEU A 87 6.11 -4.09 13.15
CA LEU A 87 5.91 -2.85 13.91
C LEU A 87 6.75 -2.81 15.20
N ARG A 88 6.80 -3.90 15.96
CA ARG A 88 7.65 -3.98 17.17
C ARG A 88 9.14 -3.85 16.85
N ARG A 89 9.60 -4.48 15.76
CA ARG A 89 11.00 -4.37 15.30
C ARG A 89 11.36 -2.94 14.91
N LEU A 90 10.40 -2.19 14.38
CA LEU A 90 10.54 -0.77 14.04
C LEU A 90 10.34 0.18 15.25
N GLY A 91 10.22 -0.35 16.47
CA GLY A 91 10.06 0.49 17.67
C GLY A 91 8.65 1.04 17.86
N TYR A 92 7.62 0.35 17.38
CA TYR A 92 6.24 0.70 17.69
C TYR A 92 5.69 -0.16 18.82
N GLU A 93 4.91 0.48 19.69
CA GLU A 93 4.24 -0.14 20.81
C GLU A 93 2.72 -0.15 20.61
N ARG A 94 2.12 -1.30 20.92
CA ARG A 94 0.67 -1.47 20.86
C ARG A 94 0.05 -1.00 22.18
N ARG A 95 -0.74 0.07 22.14
CA ARG A 95 -1.53 0.57 23.28
C ARG A 95 -3.01 0.30 23.04
N ARG A 96 -3.70 -0.28 24.01
CA ARG A 96 -5.15 -0.50 23.95
C ARG A 96 -5.84 0.59 24.77
N ASN A 97 -6.82 1.24 24.18
CA ASN A 97 -7.67 2.18 24.91
C ASN A 97 -8.78 1.39 25.59
N TRP A 98 -8.82 1.38 26.92
CA TRP A 98 -9.84 0.69 27.71
C TRP A 98 -10.98 1.61 28.17
N SER A 99 -10.79 2.93 28.00
CA SER A 99 -11.61 3.98 28.62
C SER A 99 -12.85 4.38 27.82
N ASP A 100 -12.87 4.12 26.52
CA ASP A 100 -13.93 4.61 25.62
C ASP A 100 -14.84 3.44 25.19
N GLY A 101 -16.08 3.38 25.68
CA GLY A 101 -17.04 2.28 25.48
C GLY A 101 -17.35 1.94 24.00
N GLY A 102 -17.13 2.88 23.07
CA GLY A 102 -17.30 2.66 21.63
C GLY A 102 -16.04 2.20 20.90
N GLN A 103 -14.85 2.45 21.46
CA GLN A 103 -13.54 2.15 20.87
C GLN A 103 -12.70 1.20 21.74
N SER A 104 -13.28 0.62 22.79
CA SER A 104 -12.59 -0.03 23.93
C SER A 104 -11.81 -1.29 23.58
N PHE A 105 -11.90 -1.72 22.33
CA PHE A 105 -11.22 -2.92 21.81
C PHE A 105 -10.23 -2.60 20.70
N CYS A 106 -10.20 -1.35 20.22
CA CYS A 106 -9.25 -0.90 19.21
C CYS A 106 -7.88 -0.69 19.86
N ALA A 107 -6.89 -1.42 19.37
CA ALA A 107 -5.51 -1.19 19.73
C ALA A 107 -4.84 -0.33 18.67
N LEU A 108 -4.25 0.77 19.11
CA LEU A 108 -3.48 1.69 18.28
C LEU A 108 -1.99 1.45 18.53
N TRP A 109 -1.20 1.76 17.50
CA TRP A 109 0.25 1.64 17.53
C TRP A 109 0.87 3.03 17.60
N TYR A 110 1.74 3.24 18.57
CA TYR A 110 2.45 4.50 18.77
C TYR A 110 3.93 4.25 18.58
N GLN A 111 4.64 5.23 18.04
CA GLN A 111 6.09 5.20 18.05
C GLN A 111 6.53 5.27 19.51
N SER A 112 7.34 4.32 19.95
CA SER A 112 7.89 4.37 21.31
C SER A 112 8.88 5.53 21.35
N ASP A 113 8.72 6.47 22.28
CA ASP A 113 9.70 7.51 22.60
C ASP A 113 10.93 6.91 23.29
N VAL A 114 11.50 5.86 22.70
CA VAL A 114 12.79 5.33 23.14
C VAL A 114 13.83 6.23 22.48
N GLU A 115 14.05 7.39 23.08
CA GLU A 115 15.36 8.02 23.06
C GLU A 115 16.38 6.93 23.46
N LYS A 116 17.27 6.61 22.53
CA LYS A 116 18.48 5.83 22.78
C LYS A 116 19.66 6.67 22.38
#